data_AF-A0A2D7XEH7-F1
#
_entry.id   AF-A0A2D7XEH7-F1
#
_cell.length_a   1.000
_cell.length_b   1.000
_cell.length_c   1.000
_cell.angle_alpha   90.00
_cell.angle_beta   90.00
_cell.angle_gamma   90.00
#
_symmetry.space_group_name_H-M   'P 1'
#
loop_
_entity.id
_entity.type
_entity.pdbx_description
1 polymer ?
#
loop_
_entity_poly.entity_id
_entity_poly.type
_entity_poly.pdbx_seq_one_letter_code
_entity_poly.pdbx_strand_id
1 'polypeptide(L)'
;MAFQVGTRVDPRLGALDFSGFTNAANIQAASLAQLGQSIGEGFEKYRENKEITAASLSALEAISVARPEVYQQLRDSDTDIAKKIKNLEDGNYKAKDAQQVVGALQTLITAQDAQQASDLRDMQAQQTQLEIDKAQREEEAAVASATAFNQAILNNTIVDGQGLDTKNILNDYVSAGGRNPDDLKIFNEIQKLDGPNIEVINIDGFKVVTQDGRYMTASKNGQDANVAAIKTLEFKLEQRKEARKLYGEGKEQEADDILAANGYKDEFGRPLSAKKAFGPKENDNDNSDNSSGNPLPIPGNVSVEDFRNEFLTP
;
A
#
# COMPACT_ATOMS: atom_id res chain seq x y z
N MET A 1 8.37 29.27 -6.99
CA MET A 1 8.83 28.30 -8.00
C MET A 1 7.88 27.12 -7.95
N ALA A 2 7.07 26.92 -8.99
CA ALA A 2 6.05 25.89 -9.03
C ALA A 2 6.65 24.60 -9.60
N PHE A 3 6.61 23.52 -8.83
CA PHE A 3 6.93 22.18 -9.33
C PHE A 3 5.68 21.62 -10.02
N GLN A 4 5.75 21.56 -11.35
CA GLN A 4 4.73 20.98 -12.20
C GLN A 4 4.87 19.45 -12.18
N VAL A 5 3.90 18.79 -11.55
CA VAL A 5 3.83 17.32 -11.45
C VAL A 5 3.21 16.79 -12.74
N GLY A 6 3.92 15.96 -13.52
CA GLY A 6 3.30 15.28 -14.66
C GLY A 6 4.17 14.80 -15.84
N THR A 7 5.50 14.94 -15.85
CA THR A 7 6.29 14.39 -16.96
C THR A 7 6.52 12.89 -16.81
N ARG A 8 5.90 12.10 -17.70
CA ARG A 8 6.22 10.68 -17.90
C ARG A 8 7.71 10.55 -18.25
N VAL A 9 8.45 9.76 -17.47
CA VAL A 9 9.83 9.38 -17.80
C VAL A 9 9.81 8.61 -19.11
N ASP A 10 10.46 9.12 -20.16
CA ASP A 10 10.55 8.45 -21.46
C ASP A 10 11.48 7.22 -21.34
N PRO A 11 10.99 5.99 -21.55
CA PRO A 11 11.80 4.77 -21.42
C PRO A 11 12.97 4.69 -22.43
N ARG A 12 13.03 5.58 -23.44
CA ARG A 12 14.18 5.68 -24.36
C ARG A 12 15.41 6.34 -23.73
N LEU A 13 15.25 7.11 -22.65
CA LEU A 13 16.38 7.63 -21.87
C LEU A 13 17.12 6.51 -21.11
N GLY A 14 16.43 5.44 -20.72
CA GLY A 14 17.06 4.26 -20.10
C GLY A 14 17.75 3.32 -21.10
N ALA A 15 17.41 3.40 -22.39
CA ALA A 15 18.01 2.56 -23.43
C ALA A 15 19.31 3.15 -24.02
N LEU A 16 19.52 4.46 -23.90
CA LEU A 16 20.74 5.13 -24.39
C LEU A 16 21.96 4.86 -23.50
N ASP A 17 21.77 4.57 -22.21
CA ASP A 17 22.86 4.23 -21.27
C ASP A 17 23.38 2.78 -21.44
N PHE A 18 22.58 1.86 -21.99
CA PHE A 18 23.04 0.49 -22.29
C PHE A 18 24.12 0.43 -23.37
N SER A 19 24.21 1.46 -24.23
CA SER A 19 25.24 1.57 -25.27
C SER A 19 26.64 1.82 -24.72
N GLY A 20 26.76 2.42 -23.52
CA GLY A 20 28.05 2.67 -22.87
C GLY A 20 28.68 1.38 -22.33
N PHE A 21 27.87 0.49 -21.75
CA PHE A 21 28.32 -0.79 -21.21
C PHE A 21 28.86 -1.75 -22.27
N THR A 22 28.27 -1.78 -23.47
CA THR A 22 28.73 -2.68 -24.54
C THR A 22 30.04 -2.23 -25.18
N ASN A 23 30.25 -0.91 -25.31
CA ASN A 23 31.50 -0.36 -25.84
C ASN A 23 32.62 -0.40 -24.78
N ALA A 24 32.27 -0.21 -23.50
CA ALA A 24 33.17 -0.46 -22.37
C ALA A 24 33.59 -1.93 -22.31
N ALA A 25 32.70 -2.89 -22.53
CA ALA A 25 33.03 -4.32 -22.54
C ALA A 25 34.08 -4.69 -23.61
N ASN A 26 34.02 -4.09 -24.81
CA ASN A 26 35.02 -4.33 -25.86
C ASN A 26 36.38 -3.70 -25.54
N ILE A 27 36.41 -2.50 -24.93
CA ILE A 27 37.65 -1.85 -24.48
C ILE A 27 38.24 -2.61 -23.28
N GLN A 28 37.39 -3.11 -22.38
CA GLN A 28 37.74 -3.92 -21.21
C GLN A 28 38.41 -5.24 -21.63
N ALA A 29 37.89 -5.94 -22.63
CA ALA A 29 38.49 -7.19 -23.11
C ALA A 29 39.90 -7.00 -23.70
N ALA A 30 40.11 -5.90 -24.44
CA ALA A 30 41.43 -5.56 -25.00
C ALA A 30 42.42 -5.13 -23.90
N SER A 31 41.98 -4.38 -22.89
CA SER A 31 42.86 -4.02 -21.76
C SER A 31 43.16 -5.21 -20.85
N LEU A 32 42.21 -6.15 -20.67
CA LEU A 32 42.39 -7.37 -19.87
C LEU A 32 43.50 -8.26 -20.45
N ALA A 33 43.49 -8.45 -21.77
CA ALA A 33 44.48 -9.26 -22.46
C ALA A 33 45.89 -8.65 -22.35
N GLN A 34 45.99 -7.32 -22.42
CA GLN A 34 47.27 -6.61 -22.37
C GLN A 34 47.85 -6.53 -20.94
N LEU A 35 46.99 -6.38 -19.92
CA LEU A 35 47.39 -6.37 -18.51
C LEU A 35 47.72 -7.77 -17.99
N GLY A 36 46.97 -8.79 -18.41
CA GLY A 36 47.26 -10.19 -18.07
C GLY A 36 48.59 -10.67 -18.66
N GLN A 37 48.95 -10.22 -19.87
CA GLN A 37 50.27 -10.48 -20.45
C GLN A 37 51.40 -9.74 -19.71
N SER A 38 51.23 -8.45 -19.41
CA SER A 38 52.29 -7.67 -18.76
C SER A 38 52.54 -8.08 -17.31
N ILE A 39 51.48 -8.40 -16.56
CA ILE A 39 51.55 -8.89 -15.17
C ILE A 39 52.09 -10.33 -15.14
N GLY A 40 51.63 -11.21 -16.03
CA GLY A 40 52.06 -12.60 -16.11
C GLY A 40 53.57 -12.76 -16.38
N GLU A 41 54.13 -11.95 -17.27
CA GLU A 41 55.58 -11.94 -17.55
C GLU A 41 56.40 -11.32 -16.39
N GLY A 42 55.80 -10.41 -15.61
CA GLY A 42 56.43 -9.79 -14.44
C GLY A 42 56.62 -10.75 -13.26
N PHE A 43 55.68 -11.68 -13.04
CA PHE A 43 55.72 -12.64 -11.94
C PHE A 43 56.90 -13.63 -12.02
N GLU A 44 57.32 -14.07 -13.22
CA GLU A 44 58.40 -15.06 -13.38
C GLU A 44 59.79 -14.50 -13.04
N LYS A 45 60.08 -13.24 -13.41
CA LYS A 45 61.38 -12.58 -13.12
C LYS A 45 61.56 -12.30 -11.63
N TYR A 46 60.47 -12.33 -10.89
CA TYR A 46 60.43 -11.90 -9.52
C TYR A 46 60.10 -13.07 -8.52
N ARG A 47 61.03 -14.05 -8.33
CA ARG A 47 61.09 -15.01 -7.16
C ARG A 47 61.87 -14.85 -5.77
N GLU A 48 62.96 -14.10 -5.58
CA GLU A 48 63.78 -13.98 -4.32
C GLU A 48 63.60 -12.78 -3.31
N ASN A 49 62.70 -11.82 -3.49
CA ASN A 49 62.44 -10.68 -2.56
C ASN A 49 60.93 -10.57 -2.16
N LYS A 50 60.18 -11.68 -2.31
CA LYS A 50 59.07 -11.70 -3.28
C LYS A 50 57.72 -12.28 -2.87
N GLU A 51 57.50 -12.66 -1.60
CA GLU A 51 56.18 -13.11 -1.15
C GLU A 51 55.17 -11.96 -0.95
N ILE A 52 55.59 -10.83 -0.36
CA ILE A 52 54.71 -9.68 -0.10
C ILE A 52 54.26 -9.01 -1.41
N THR A 53 55.17 -8.91 -2.39
CA THR A 53 54.85 -8.38 -3.73
C THR A 53 53.94 -9.34 -4.48
N ALA A 54 54.18 -10.65 -4.42
CA ALA A 54 53.31 -11.63 -5.07
C ALA A 54 51.88 -11.57 -4.51
N ALA A 55 51.72 -11.55 -3.18
CA ALA A 55 50.40 -11.49 -2.55
C ALA A 55 49.64 -10.18 -2.87
N SER A 56 50.32 -9.04 -2.88
CA SER A 56 49.70 -7.75 -3.21
C SER A 56 49.38 -7.62 -4.71
N LEU A 57 50.22 -8.16 -5.60
CA LEU A 57 49.92 -8.23 -7.03
C LEU A 57 48.77 -9.19 -7.32
N SER A 58 48.72 -10.35 -6.67
CA SER A 58 47.57 -11.28 -6.78
C SER A 58 46.28 -10.66 -6.24
N ALA A 59 46.34 -9.92 -5.14
CA ALA A 59 45.18 -9.18 -4.64
C ALA A 59 44.74 -8.06 -5.60
N LEU A 60 45.71 -7.37 -6.22
CA LEU A 60 45.44 -6.35 -7.23
C LEU A 60 44.76 -6.93 -8.48
N GLU A 61 45.24 -8.09 -8.95
CA GLU A 61 44.64 -8.84 -10.06
C GLU A 61 43.24 -9.32 -9.71
N ALA A 62 43.04 -9.88 -8.52
CA ALA A 62 41.72 -10.30 -8.07
C ALA A 62 40.73 -9.13 -8.01
N ILE A 63 41.17 -7.96 -7.52
CA ILE A 63 40.32 -6.76 -7.44
C ILE A 63 40.07 -6.17 -8.84
N SER A 64 41.08 -6.10 -9.71
CA SER A 64 40.90 -5.54 -11.06
C SER A 64 39.95 -6.39 -11.92
N VAL A 65 39.88 -7.70 -11.67
CA VAL A 65 38.92 -8.61 -12.29
C VAL A 65 37.54 -8.54 -11.63
N ALA A 66 37.47 -8.53 -10.30
CA ALA A 66 36.20 -8.59 -9.58
C ALA A 66 35.45 -7.25 -9.52
N ARG A 67 36.16 -6.12 -9.53
CA ARG A 67 35.62 -4.75 -9.39
C ARG A 67 36.33 -3.78 -10.37
N PRO A 68 36.24 -4.03 -11.69
CA PRO A 68 36.98 -3.26 -12.70
C PRO A 68 36.63 -1.77 -12.69
N GLU A 69 35.40 -1.41 -12.35
CA GLU A 69 34.93 -0.03 -12.24
C GLU A 69 35.69 0.76 -11.16
N VAL A 70 35.92 0.16 -9.99
CA VAL A 70 36.66 0.82 -8.89
C VAL A 70 38.14 0.95 -9.25
N TYR A 71 38.68 -0.05 -9.93
CA TYR A 71 40.05 -0.01 -10.44
C TYR A 71 40.25 1.13 -11.44
N GLN A 72 39.37 1.25 -12.45
CA GLN A 72 39.46 2.32 -13.45
C GLN A 72 39.24 3.70 -12.83
N GLN A 73 38.26 3.83 -11.92
CA GLN A 73 38.02 5.10 -11.22
C GLN A 73 39.27 5.59 -10.48
N LEU A 74 40.00 4.67 -9.82
CA LEU A 74 41.23 5.02 -9.12
C LEU A 74 42.39 5.29 -10.08
N ARG A 75 42.49 4.54 -11.19
CA ARG A 75 43.51 4.71 -12.24
C ARG A 75 43.40 6.04 -12.98
N ASP A 76 42.17 6.49 -13.24
CA ASP A 76 41.88 7.73 -13.97
C ASP A 76 41.85 8.97 -13.07
N SER A 77 41.95 8.78 -11.75
CA SER A 77 42.03 9.87 -10.78
C SER A 77 43.37 10.63 -10.87
N ASP A 78 43.38 11.90 -10.47
CA ASP A 78 44.62 12.69 -10.37
C ASP A 78 45.33 12.50 -9.02
N THR A 79 45.43 11.25 -8.57
CA THR A 79 46.02 10.92 -7.26
C THR A 79 47.42 10.32 -7.40
N ASP A 80 48.22 10.42 -6.34
CA ASP A 80 49.50 9.70 -6.29
C ASP A 80 49.33 8.17 -6.33
N ILE A 81 48.13 7.66 -6.00
CA ILE A 81 47.79 6.25 -6.16
C ILE A 81 47.59 5.89 -7.64
N ALA A 82 46.98 6.76 -8.44
CA ALA A 82 46.86 6.58 -9.88
C ALA A 82 48.22 6.49 -10.58
N LYS A 83 49.17 7.34 -10.18
CA LYS A 83 50.57 7.27 -10.68
C LYS A 83 51.23 5.94 -10.34
N LYS A 84 50.95 5.38 -9.15
CA LYS A 84 51.45 4.07 -8.73
C LYS A 84 50.82 2.93 -9.52
N ILE A 85 49.53 3.02 -9.86
CA ILE A 85 48.86 2.07 -10.76
C ILE A 85 49.59 2.05 -12.11
N LYS A 86 49.84 3.22 -12.72
CA LYS A 86 50.56 3.31 -14.01
C LYS A 86 51.98 2.73 -13.93
N ASN A 87 52.72 3.03 -12.87
CA ASN A 87 54.06 2.43 -12.67
C ASN A 87 54.02 0.90 -12.58
N LEU A 88 52.98 0.33 -11.95
CA LEU A 88 52.79 -1.12 -11.87
C LEU A 88 52.40 -1.71 -13.24
N GLU A 89 51.59 -1.00 -14.04
CA GLU A 89 51.24 -1.37 -15.41
C GLU A 89 52.45 -1.35 -16.36
N ASP A 90 53.34 -0.37 -16.17
CA ASP A 90 54.59 -0.20 -16.93
C ASP A 90 55.69 -1.23 -16.54
N GLY A 91 55.38 -2.14 -15.61
CA GLY A 91 56.31 -3.20 -15.16
C GLY A 91 57.30 -2.77 -14.07
N ASN A 92 57.15 -1.58 -13.49
CA ASN A 92 57.99 -1.07 -12.40
C ASN A 92 57.43 -1.50 -11.04
N TYR A 93 57.60 -2.79 -10.72
CA TYR A 93 57.02 -3.40 -9.54
C TYR A 93 57.75 -3.03 -8.24
N LYS A 94 57.13 -2.17 -7.42
CA LYS A 94 57.54 -1.89 -6.05
C LYS A 94 56.49 -2.41 -5.06
N ALA A 95 56.91 -3.26 -4.11
CA ALA A 95 56.03 -3.88 -3.12
C ALA A 95 55.15 -2.86 -2.35
N LYS A 96 55.75 -1.74 -1.96
CA LYS A 96 55.06 -0.65 -1.26
C LYS A 96 53.97 -0.01 -2.12
N ASP A 97 54.20 0.13 -3.42
CA ASP A 97 53.23 0.72 -4.34
C ASP A 97 52.04 -0.22 -4.54
N ALA A 98 52.29 -1.52 -4.75
CA ALA A 98 51.24 -2.54 -4.86
C ALA A 98 50.36 -2.60 -3.59
N GLN A 99 50.96 -2.59 -2.40
CA GLN A 99 50.20 -2.58 -1.14
C GLN A 99 49.34 -1.33 -0.97
N GLN A 100 49.87 -0.15 -1.33
CA GLN A 100 49.14 1.11 -1.20
C GLN A 100 47.97 1.20 -2.17
N VAL A 101 48.13 0.66 -3.39
CA VAL A 101 47.04 0.56 -4.37
C VAL A 101 45.95 -0.39 -3.87
N VAL A 102 46.30 -1.59 -3.39
CA VAL A 102 45.33 -2.56 -2.84
C VAL A 102 44.54 -1.97 -1.66
N GLY A 103 45.22 -1.30 -0.72
CA GLY A 103 44.55 -0.65 0.41
C GLY A 103 43.57 0.46 -0.01
N ALA A 104 43.96 1.27 -1.01
CA ALA A 104 43.09 2.31 -1.56
C ALA A 104 41.86 1.71 -2.26
N LEU A 105 42.04 0.66 -3.07
CA LEU A 105 40.94 -0.03 -3.73
C LEU A 105 39.97 -0.67 -2.73
N GLN A 106 40.49 -1.33 -1.69
CA GLN A 106 39.65 -1.96 -0.67
C GLN A 106 38.82 -0.92 0.10
N THR A 107 39.38 0.27 0.34
CA THR A 107 38.67 1.39 0.99
C THR A 107 37.53 1.89 0.12
N LEU A 108 37.75 2.05 -1.19
CA LEU A 108 36.72 2.46 -2.14
C LEU A 108 35.62 1.40 -2.29
N ILE A 109 35.97 0.12 -2.36
CA ILE A 109 35.02 -0.99 -2.42
C ILE A 109 34.10 -0.96 -1.20
N THR A 110 34.68 -0.83 0.00
CA THR A 110 33.92 -0.81 1.25
C THR A 110 32.99 0.39 1.32
N ALA A 111 33.45 1.56 0.87
CA ALA A 111 32.63 2.77 0.81
C ALA A 111 31.47 2.64 -0.20
N GLN A 112 31.73 2.04 -1.37
CA GLN A 112 30.71 1.81 -2.39
C GLN A 112 29.68 0.78 -1.93
N ASP A 113 30.11 -0.32 -1.30
CA ASP A 113 29.22 -1.35 -0.76
C ASP A 113 28.35 -0.77 0.36
N ALA A 114 28.91 0.08 1.21
CA ALA A 114 28.17 0.80 2.25
C ALA A 114 27.13 1.76 1.65
N GLN A 115 27.48 2.47 0.57
CA GLN A 115 26.55 3.35 -0.13
C GLN A 115 25.40 2.56 -0.76
N GLN A 116 25.71 1.48 -1.49
CA GLN A 116 24.70 0.61 -2.10
C GLN A 116 23.76 0.00 -1.05
N ALA A 117 24.30 -0.39 0.11
CA ALA A 117 23.49 -0.89 1.22
C ALA A 117 22.57 0.19 1.80
N SER A 118 23.01 1.45 1.85
CA SER A 118 22.18 2.59 2.25
C SER A 118 21.06 2.84 1.26
N ASP A 119 21.39 2.91 -0.03
CA ASP A 119 20.42 3.17 -1.10
C ASP A 119 19.32 2.09 -1.14
N LEU A 120 19.70 0.83 -0.91
CA LEU A 120 18.75 -0.29 -0.83
C LEU A 120 17.81 -0.15 0.38
N ARG A 121 18.34 0.27 1.54
CA ARG A 121 17.52 0.51 2.74
C ARG A 121 16.54 1.65 2.52
N ASP A 122 16.97 2.74 1.89
CA ASP A 122 16.11 3.87 1.59
C ASP A 122 15.00 3.47 0.61
N MET A 123 15.32 2.67 -0.40
CA MET A 123 14.35 2.12 -1.34
C MET A 123 13.32 1.21 -0.64
N GLN A 124 13.77 0.34 0.27
CA GLN A 124 12.89 -0.52 1.06
C GLN A 124 11.98 0.29 1.98
N ALA A 125 12.51 1.34 2.62
CA ALA A 125 11.74 2.24 3.46
C ALA A 125 10.66 2.99 2.65
N GLN A 126 11.00 3.48 1.45
CA GLN A 126 10.03 4.10 0.55
C GLN A 126 8.94 3.13 0.10
N GLN A 127 9.28 1.88 -0.25
CA GLN A 127 8.29 0.86 -0.59
C GLN A 127 7.34 0.58 0.57
N THR A 128 7.88 0.42 1.78
CA THR A 128 7.09 0.19 2.99
C THR A 128 6.14 1.36 3.26
N GLN A 129 6.62 2.60 3.10
CA GLN A 129 5.79 3.78 3.27
C GLN A 129 4.65 3.84 2.24
N LEU A 130 4.93 3.52 0.98
CA LEU A 130 3.91 3.47 -0.06
C LEU A 130 2.84 2.41 0.22
N GLU A 131 3.22 1.26 0.77
CA GLU A 131 2.28 0.21 1.18
C GLU A 131 1.39 0.68 2.34
N ILE A 132 1.96 1.36 3.33
CA ILE A 132 1.21 1.94 4.45
C ILE A 132 0.21 3.00 3.94
N ASP A 133 0.68 3.93 3.12
CA ASP A 133 -0.17 5.00 2.55
C ASP A 133 -1.28 4.44 1.66
N LYS A 134 -1.04 3.30 1.01
CA LYS A 134 -2.05 2.60 0.21
C LYS A 134 -3.09 1.96 1.11
N ALA A 135 -2.67 1.23 2.14
CA ALA A 135 -3.57 0.59 3.10
C ALA A 135 -4.47 1.61 3.81
N GLN A 136 -3.90 2.75 4.25
CA GLN A 136 -4.68 3.83 4.88
C GLN A 136 -5.74 4.40 3.93
N ARG A 137 -5.39 4.67 2.68
CA ARG A 137 -6.35 5.15 1.68
C ARG A 137 -7.44 4.14 1.36
N GLU A 138 -7.11 2.85 1.35
CA GLU A 138 -8.10 1.78 1.16
C GLU A 138 -9.08 1.71 2.34
N GLU A 139 -8.60 1.87 3.58
CA GLU A 139 -9.43 1.93 4.78
C GLU A 139 -10.35 3.15 4.78
N GLU A 140 -9.81 4.34 4.51
CA GLU A 140 -10.60 5.58 4.40
C GLU A 140 -11.68 5.46 3.31
N ALA A 141 -11.34 4.91 2.15
CA ALA A 141 -12.29 4.69 1.07
C ALA A 141 -13.39 3.67 1.44
N ALA A 142 -13.06 2.64 2.22
CA ALA A 142 -14.03 1.67 2.73
C ALA A 142 -15.02 2.32 3.71
N VAL A 143 -14.51 3.14 4.64
CA VAL A 143 -15.35 3.89 5.61
C VAL A 143 -16.24 4.90 4.89
N ALA A 144 -15.69 5.67 3.95
CA ALA A 144 -16.45 6.61 3.13
C ALA A 144 -17.55 5.90 2.33
N SER A 145 -17.24 4.74 1.72
CA SER A 145 -18.21 3.96 0.97
C SER A 145 -19.32 3.40 1.86
N ALA A 146 -19.00 2.90 3.05
CA ALA A 146 -20.02 2.42 3.99
C ALA A 146 -20.96 3.56 4.43
N THR A 147 -20.41 4.74 4.69
CA THR A 147 -21.19 5.93 5.05
C THR A 147 -22.09 6.38 3.91
N ALA A 148 -21.54 6.45 2.70
CA ALA A 148 -22.27 6.80 1.48
C ALA A 148 -23.41 5.81 1.18
N PHE A 149 -23.18 4.51 1.43
CA PHE A 149 -24.20 3.47 1.26
C PHE A 149 -25.40 3.73 2.16
N ASN A 150 -25.16 3.95 3.45
CA ASN A 150 -26.23 4.22 4.41
C ASN A 150 -26.99 5.51 4.06
N GLN A 151 -26.29 6.57 3.68
CA GLN A 151 -26.91 7.83 3.24
C GLN A 151 -27.79 7.64 2.00
N ALA A 152 -27.31 6.90 0.99
CA ALA A 152 -28.07 6.64 -0.22
C ALA A 152 -29.36 5.85 0.08
N ILE A 153 -29.28 4.82 0.92
CA ILE A 153 -30.45 4.03 1.35
C ILE A 153 -31.44 4.90 2.13
N LEU A 154 -30.97 5.71 3.08
CA LEU A 154 -31.81 6.59 3.90
C LEU A 154 -32.52 7.65 3.05
N ASN A 155 -31.79 8.37 2.21
CA ASN A 155 -32.34 9.45 1.37
C ASN A 155 -33.39 8.95 0.36
N ASN A 156 -33.30 7.67 -0.02
CA ASN A 156 -34.20 7.05 -0.97
C ASN A 156 -35.23 6.13 -0.29
N THR A 157 -35.31 6.07 1.03
CA THR A 157 -36.36 5.31 1.71
C THR A 157 -37.69 6.07 1.61
N ILE A 158 -38.73 5.43 1.08
CA ILE A 158 -40.06 6.04 0.96
C ILE A 158 -40.66 6.24 2.36
N VAL A 159 -41.28 7.40 2.61
CA VAL A 159 -41.73 7.91 3.93
C VAL A 159 -42.60 6.93 4.73
N ASP A 160 -43.33 6.03 4.07
CA ASP A 160 -44.16 5.00 4.72
C ASP A 160 -43.42 3.65 4.95
N GLY A 161 -42.10 3.62 4.73
CA GLY A 161 -41.27 2.43 4.88
C GLY A 161 -41.48 1.34 3.82
N GLN A 162 -42.31 1.59 2.80
CA GLN A 162 -42.71 0.60 1.78
C GLN A 162 -41.68 0.36 0.67
N GLY A 163 -40.39 0.59 0.92
CA GLY A 163 -39.29 0.30 -0.02
C GLY A 163 -38.41 1.50 -0.34
N LEU A 164 -37.72 1.42 -1.48
CA LEU A 164 -36.71 2.37 -1.94
C LEU A 164 -37.14 3.07 -3.24
N ASP A 165 -36.96 4.39 -3.34
CA ASP A 165 -36.94 5.09 -4.62
C ASP A 165 -35.64 4.73 -5.35
N THR A 166 -35.78 3.96 -6.42
CA THR A 166 -34.63 3.39 -7.10
C THR A 166 -33.95 4.36 -8.05
N LYS A 167 -34.61 5.45 -8.47
CA LYS A 167 -34.17 6.25 -9.62
C LYS A 167 -32.84 6.97 -9.39
N ASN A 168 -32.65 7.54 -8.20
CA ASN A 168 -31.48 8.37 -7.89
C ASN A 168 -30.46 7.70 -6.96
N ILE A 169 -30.76 6.50 -6.47
CA ILE A 169 -29.98 5.87 -5.39
C ILE A 169 -28.50 5.66 -5.73
N LEU A 170 -28.16 5.32 -6.98
CA LEU A 170 -26.77 5.21 -7.42
C LEU A 170 -26.08 6.57 -7.47
N ASN A 171 -26.77 7.60 -7.96
CA ASN A 171 -26.22 8.95 -8.05
C ASN A 171 -25.95 9.50 -6.64
N ASP A 172 -26.87 9.28 -5.70
CA ASP A 172 -26.73 9.68 -4.31
C ASP A 172 -25.53 8.98 -3.66
N TYR A 173 -25.41 7.66 -3.86
CA TYR A 173 -24.25 6.89 -3.38
C TYR A 173 -22.92 7.43 -3.93
N VAL A 174 -22.84 7.65 -5.24
CA VAL A 174 -21.62 8.13 -5.90
C VAL A 174 -21.28 9.57 -5.48
N SER A 175 -22.29 10.41 -5.28
CA SER A 175 -22.14 11.81 -4.85
C SER A 175 -21.69 11.93 -3.40
N ALA A 176 -22.11 11.01 -2.53
CA ALA A 176 -21.67 10.90 -1.15
C ALA A 176 -20.26 10.28 -0.99
N GLY A 177 -19.55 9.99 -2.09
CA GLY A 177 -18.19 9.44 -2.08
C GLY A 177 -18.12 7.92 -2.16
N GLY A 178 -19.25 7.25 -2.40
CA GLY A 178 -19.34 5.80 -2.54
C GLY A 178 -18.58 5.27 -3.77
N ARG A 179 -17.68 4.31 -3.56
CA ARG A 179 -16.87 3.69 -4.62
C ARG A 179 -16.74 2.18 -4.50
N ASN A 180 -17.35 1.55 -3.48
CA ASN A 180 -17.25 0.12 -3.27
C ASN A 180 -17.89 -0.63 -4.47
N PRO A 181 -17.16 -1.56 -5.12
CA PRO A 181 -17.68 -2.34 -6.23
C PRO A 181 -18.96 -3.13 -5.93
N ASP A 182 -19.12 -3.66 -4.72
CA ASP A 182 -20.35 -4.36 -4.29
C ASP A 182 -21.55 -3.42 -4.30
N ASP A 183 -21.38 -2.25 -3.68
CA ASP A 183 -22.45 -1.26 -3.57
C ASP A 183 -22.84 -0.72 -4.94
N LEU A 184 -21.86 -0.40 -5.80
CA LEU A 184 -22.10 0.04 -7.16
C LEU A 184 -22.90 -0.98 -7.95
N LYS A 185 -22.56 -2.26 -7.82
CA LYS A 185 -23.29 -3.34 -8.49
C LYS A 185 -24.72 -3.44 -7.98
N ILE A 186 -24.88 -3.43 -6.66
CA ILE A 186 -26.19 -3.49 -6.00
C ILE A 186 -27.08 -2.32 -6.44
N PHE A 187 -26.57 -1.09 -6.41
CA PHE A 187 -27.35 0.09 -6.83
C PHE A 187 -27.65 0.10 -8.34
N ASN A 188 -26.76 -0.40 -9.18
CA ASN A 188 -27.05 -0.59 -10.61
C ASN A 188 -28.19 -1.58 -10.85
N GLU A 189 -28.28 -2.65 -10.06
CA GLU A 189 -29.39 -3.60 -10.18
C GLU A 189 -30.68 -3.05 -9.58
N ILE A 190 -30.61 -2.36 -8.42
CA ILE A 190 -31.77 -1.71 -7.80
C ILE A 190 -32.41 -0.70 -8.77
N GLN A 191 -31.62 0.08 -9.50
CA GLN A 191 -32.12 1.05 -10.49
C GLN A 191 -32.98 0.42 -11.61
N LYS A 192 -32.82 -0.87 -11.88
CA LYS A 192 -33.61 -1.60 -12.88
C LYS A 192 -34.93 -2.12 -12.33
N LEU A 193 -35.09 -2.12 -11.00
CA LEU A 193 -36.29 -2.57 -10.32
C LEU A 193 -37.30 -1.44 -10.24
N ASP A 194 -38.56 -1.81 -10.44
CA ASP A 194 -39.72 -0.95 -10.26
C ASP A 194 -40.75 -1.71 -9.40
N GLY A 195 -41.44 -0.98 -8.52
CA GLY A 195 -42.41 -1.53 -7.59
C GLY A 195 -42.03 -1.41 -6.10
N PRO A 196 -42.97 -1.75 -5.21
CA PRO A 196 -42.80 -1.56 -3.77
C PRO A 196 -41.88 -2.61 -3.13
N ASN A 197 -41.58 -2.41 -1.84
CA ASN A 197 -40.93 -3.36 -0.94
C ASN A 197 -39.56 -3.86 -1.40
N ILE A 198 -38.79 -3.00 -2.06
CA ILE A 198 -37.38 -3.25 -2.37
C ILE A 198 -36.56 -3.05 -1.10
N GLU A 199 -35.83 -4.07 -0.69
CA GLU A 199 -34.96 -4.06 0.49
C GLU A 199 -33.55 -4.54 0.12
N VAL A 200 -32.54 -3.96 0.77
CA VAL A 200 -31.16 -4.48 0.73
C VAL A 200 -30.80 -5.03 2.11
N ILE A 201 -30.40 -6.29 2.16
CA ILE A 201 -30.08 -6.98 3.42
C ILE A 201 -28.74 -7.70 3.32
N ASN A 202 -28.04 -7.81 4.46
CA ASN A 202 -26.77 -8.52 4.53
C ASN A 202 -26.97 -9.96 5.02
N ILE A 203 -26.52 -10.94 4.23
CA ILE A 203 -26.58 -12.37 4.56
C ILE A 203 -25.22 -13.00 4.24
N ASP A 204 -24.50 -13.53 5.24
CA ASP A 204 -23.16 -14.14 5.07
C ASP A 204 -22.13 -13.27 4.31
N GLY A 205 -22.25 -11.96 4.47
CA GLY A 205 -21.41 -10.98 3.77
C GLY A 205 -21.79 -10.75 2.30
N PHE A 206 -22.90 -11.31 1.83
CA PHE A 206 -23.54 -10.86 0.60
C PHE A 206 -24.47 -9.69 0.92
N LYS A 207 -24.40 -8.65 0.10
CA LYS A 207 -25.48 -7.66 -0.02
C LYS A 207 -26.52 -8.25 -0.95
N VAL A 208 -27.72 -8.51 -0.45
CA VAL A 208 -28.81 -9.16 -1.17
C VAL A 208 -29.91 -8.14 -1.39
N VAL A 209 -30.31 -7.99 -2.66
CA VAL A 209 -31.49 -7.20 -3.03
C VAL A 209 -32.68 -8.13 -3.08
N THR A 210 -33.76 -7.71 -2.43
CA THR A 210 -35.03 -8.41 -2.45
C THR A 210 -36.16 -7.48 -2.87
N GLN A 211 -37.16 -8.04 -3.54
CA GLN A 211 -38.42 -7.36 -3.83
C GLN A 211 -39.57 -8.26 -3.38
N ASP A 212 -40.46 -7.73 -2.54
CA ASP A 212 -41.56 -8.51 -1.91
C ASP A 212 -41.06 -9.78 -1.20
N GLY A 213 -39.84 -9.71 -0.63
CA GLY A 213 -39.18 -10.83 0.02
C GLY A 213 -38.68 -11.94 -0.92
N ARG A 214 -38.65 -11.70 -2.24
CA ARG A 214 -38.03 -12.61 -3.22
C ARG A 214 -36.62 -12.14 -3.55
N TYR A 215 -35.72 -13.09 -3.76
CA TYR A 215 -34.37 -12.83 -4.23
C TYR A 215 -34.39 -12.14 -5.60
N MET A 216 -33.63 -11.06 -5.76
CA MET A 216 -33.43 -10.40 -7.06
C MET A 216 -31.97 -10.55 -7.51
N THR A 217 -31.04 -10.10 -6.67
CA THR A 217 -29.60 -10.18 -6.93
C THR A 217 -28.82 -10.19 -5.63
N ALA A 218 -27.55 -10.59 -5.68
CA ALA A 218 -26.63 -10.47 -4.58
C ALA A 218 -25.19 -10.27 -5.06
N SER A 219 -24.45 -9.43 -4.33
CA SER A 219 -23.03 -9.16 -4.59
C SER A 219 -22.19 -9.42 -3.35
N LYS A 220 -20.99 -9.97 -3.59
CA LYS A 220 -19.91 -10.06 -2.61
C LYS A 220 -18.57 -9.86 -3.31
N ASN A 221 -17.77 -8.92 -2.83
CA ASN A 221 -16.50 -8.50 -3.43
C ASN A 221 -16.60 -8.13 -4.93
N GLY A 222 -17.70 -7.49 -5.33
CA GLY A 222 -18.05 -7.10 -6.70
C GLY A 222 -18.55 -8.24 -7.59
N GLN A 223 -18.63 -9.48 -7.07
CA GLN A 223 -19.01 -10.66 -7.84
C GLN A 223 -20.44 -11.10 -7.56
N ASP A 224 -21.10 -11.64 -8.59
CA ASP A 224 -22.44 -12.22 -8.45
C ASP A 224 -22.38 -13.47 -7.57
N ALA A 225 -23.45 -13.70 -6.81
CA ALA A 225 -23.66 -14.98 -6.16
C ALA A 225 -23.70 -16.11 -7.22
N ASN A 226 -22.94 -17.17 -6.98
CA ASN A 226 -23.01 -18.38 -7.80
C ASN A 226 -24.31 -19.17 -7.51
N VAL A 227 -24.63 -20.15 -8.34
CA VAL A 227 -25.89 -20.94 -8.23
C VAL A 227 -26.06 -21.61 -6.86
N ALA A 228 -24.97 -22.09 -6.25
CA ALA A 228 -25.02 -22.70 -4.93
C ALA A 228 -25.34 -21.66 -3.84
N ALA A 229 -24.68 -20.49 -3.89
CA ALA A 229 -24.93 -19.38 -3.00
C ALA A 229 -26.36 -18.84 -3.15
N ILE A 230 -26.88 -18.71 -4.37
CA ILE A 230 -28.26 -18.28 -4.62
C ILE A 230 -29.25 -19.19 -3.89
N LYS A 231 -29.11 -20.52 -4.01
CA LYS A 231 -30.00 -21.47 -3.31
C LYS A 231 -29.93 -21.32 -1.79
N THR A 232 -28.75 -21.10 -1.24
CA THR A 232 -28.57 -20.84 0.19
C THR A 232 -29.24 -19.54 0.61
N LEU A 233 -29.09 -18.47 -0.19
CA LEU A 233 -29.71 -17.17 0.07
C LEU A 233 -31.23 -17.27 -0.01
N GLU A 234 -31.79 -17.94 -1.03
CA GLU A 234 -33.22 -18.19 -1.16
C GLU A 234 -33.78 -18.95 0.04
N PHE A 235 -33.11 -20.03 0.47
CA PHE A 235 -33.51 -20.76 1.68
C PHE A 235 -33.53 -19.86 2.91
N LYS A 236 -32.49 -19.04 3.11
CA LYS A 236 -32.43 -18.10 4.23
C LYS A 236 -33.52 -17.04 4.15
N LEU A 237 -33.90 -16.59 2.96
CA LEU A 237 -34.99 -15.64 2.76
C LEU A 237 -36.35 -16.26 3.13
N GLU A 238 -36.58 -17.53 2.83
CA GLU A 238 -37.77 -18.25 3.30
C GLU A 238 -37.80 -18.33 4.83
N GLN A 239 -36.68 -18.65 5.47
CA GLN A 239 -36.59 -18.62 6.94
C GLN A 239 -36.88 -17.22 7.51
N ARG A 240 -36.47 -16.14 6.82
CA ARG A 240 -36.80 -14.76 7.23
C ARG A 240 -38.29 -14.46 7.11
N LYS A 241 -38.99 -15.01 6.10
CA LYS A 241 -40.45 -14.89 6.01
C LYS A 241 -41.15 -15.60 7.16
N GLU A 242 -40.66 -16.77 7.55
CA GLU A 242 -41.15 -17.49 8.72
C GLU A 242 -40.92 -16.67 10.00
N ALA A 243 -39.73 -16.11 10.19
CA ALA A 243 -39.45 -15.22 11.32
C ALA A 243 -40.39 -14.00 11.36
N ARG A 244 -40.66 -13.38 10.21
CA ARG A 244 -41.61 -12.25 10.10
C ARG A 244 -43.02 -12.67 10.54
N LYS A 245 -43.47 -13.88 10.16
CA LYS A 245 -44.76 -14.43 10.57
C LYS A 245 -44.81 -14.65 12.09
N LEU A 246 -43.78 -15.28 12.66
CA LEU A 246 -43.70 -15.54 14.10
C LEU A 246 -43.68 -14.23 14.92
N TYR A 247 -42.96 -13.22 14.43
CA TYR A 247 -42.98 -11.89 15.05
C TYR A 247 -44.39 -11.27 15.05
N GLY A 248 -45.12 -11.37 13.93
CA GLY A 248 -46.52 -10.93 13.84
C GLY A 248 -47.49 -11.71 14.75
N GLU A 249 -47.13 -12.94 15.13
CA GLU A 249 -47.85 -13.76 16.12
C GLU A 249 -47.46 -13.42 17.57
N GLY A 250 -46.56 -12.44 17.80
CA GLY A 250 -46.05 -12.07 19.11
C GLY A 250 -44.94 -12.99 19.65
N LYS A 251 -44.41 -13.90 18.83
CA LYS A 251 -43.32 -14.82 19.19
C LYS A 251 -41.96 -14.23 18.82
N GLU A 252 -41.64 -13.10 19.44
CA GLU A 252 -40.43 -12.34 19.13
C GLU A 252 -39.14 -13.15 19.32
N GLN A 253 -39.04 -13.93 20.41
CA GLN A 253 -37.87 -14.77 20.69
C GLN A 253 -37.63 -15.84 19.60
N GLU A 254 -38.69 -16.51 19.14
CA GLU A 254 -38.58 -17.52 18.07
C GLU A 254 -38.16 -16.87 16.74
N ALA A 255 -38.64 -15.66 16.47
CA ALA A 255 -38.23 -14.89 15.30
C ALA A 255 -36.76 -14.44 15.39
N ASP A 256 -36.29 -14.00 16.57
CA ASP A 256 -34.89 -13.65 16.84
C ASP A 256 -33.97 -14.86 16.62
N ASP A 257 -34.34 -16.03 17.15
CA ASP A 257 -33.56 -17.26 17.02
C ASP A 257 -33.36 -17.65 15.54
N ILE A 258 -34.42 -17.55 14.73
CA ILE A 258 -34.34 -17.82 13.29
C ILE A 258 -33.42 -16.81 12.59
N LEU A 259 -33.53 -15.51 12.91
CA LEU A 259 -32.68 -14.48 12.31
C LEU A 259 -31.20 -14.70 12.67
N ALA A 260 -30.92 -14.98 13.94
CA ALA A 260 -29.58 -15.25 14.43
C ALA A 260 -28.97 -16.51 13.80
N ALA A 261 -29.72 -17.61 13.75
CA ALA A 261 -29.27 -18.88 13.17
C ALA A 261 -28.93 -18.77 11.67
N ASN A 262 -29.59 -17.86 10.96
CA ASN A 262 -29.36 -17.64 9.53
C ASN A 262 -28.32 -16.54 9.22
N GLY A 263 -27.71 -15.95 10.25
CA GLY A 263 -26.62 -14.99 10.09
C GLY A 263 -27.07 -13.61 9.62
N TYR A 264 -28.33 -13.23 9.87
CA TYR A 264 -28.82 -11.88 9.61
C TYR A 264 -28.15 -10.89 10.55
N LYS A 265 -27.59 -9.83 9.98
CA LYS A 265 -26.86 -8.79 10.72
C LYS A 265 -27.43 -7.41 10.45
N ASP A 266 -27.35 -6.55 11.46
CA ASP A 266 -27.63 -5.13 11.31
C ASP A 266 -26.47 -4.39 10.62
N GLU A 267 -26.64 -3.09 10.40
CA GLU A 267 -25.66 -2.20 9.78
C GLU A 267 -24.30 -2.13 10.52
N PHE A 268 -24.26 -2.57 11.78
CA PHE A 268 -23.04 -2.61 12.61
C PHE A 268 -22.48 -4.04 12.74
N GLY A 269 -23.01 -5.01 11.97
CA GLY A 269 -22.55 -6.39 11.99
C GLY A 269 -23.00 -7.20 13.21
N ARG A 270 -23.89 -6.65 14.04
CA ARG A 270 -24.50 -7.36 15.18
C ARG A 270 -25.67 -8.23 14.71
N PRO A 271 -26.03 -9.32 15.41
CA PRO A 271 -27.22 -10.10 15.08
C PRO A 271 -28.45 -9.20 14.99
N LEU A 272 -29.22 -9.34 13.91
CA LEU A 272 -30.42 -8.54 13.66
C LEU A 272 -31.58 -9.08 14.50
N SER A 273 -32.18 -8.24 15.37
CA SER A 273 -33.40 -8.60 16.10
C SER A 273 -34.65 -8.45 15.25
N ALA A 274 -35.67 -9.24 15.55
CA ALA A 274 -36.99 -9.25 14.93
C ALA A 274 -37.69 -7.90 15.12
N LYS A 275 -37.57 -7.26 16.29
CA LYS A 275 -38.06 -5.89 16.50
C LYS A 275 -37.38 -4.89 15.55
N LYS A 276 -36.06 -4.96 15.37
CA LYS A 276 -35.33 -4.07 14.44
C LYS A 276 -35.63 -4.41 12.97
N ALA A 277 -35.87 -5.69 12.67
CA ALA A 277 -36.12 -6.17 11.31
C ALA A 277 -37.55 -5.95 10.81
N PHE A 278 -38.54 -6.04 11.70
CA PHE A 278 -39.95 -6.14 11.35
C PHE A 278 -40.85 -5.21 12.17
N GLY A 279 -40.35 -4.63 13.26
CA GLY A 279 -41.10 -3.66 14.06
C GLY A 279 -41.31 -2.33 13.32
N PRO A 280 -42.22 -1.48 13.81
CA PRO A 280 -42.36 -0.13 13.29
C PRO A 280 -41.02 0.59 13.41
N LYS A 281 -40.57 1.24 12.32
CA LYS A 281 -39.37 2.07 12.35
C LYS A 281 -39.63 3.22 13.33
N GLU A 282 -38.97 3.21 14.47
CA GLU A 282 -38.96 4.36 15.38
C GLU A 282 -38.39 5.54 14.55
N ASN A 283 -39.17 6.59 14.37
CA ASN A 283 -38.65 7.83 13.81
C ASN A 283 -37.67 8.38 14.86
N ASP A 284 -36.38 8.31 14.59
CA ASP A 284 -35.32 8.98 15.38
C ASP A 284 -35.40 10.54 15.29
N ASN A 285 -36.59 11.09 15.05
CA ASN A 285 -36.89 12.52 15.05
C ASN A 285 -37.51 12.99 16.38
N ASP A 286 -37.53 12.17 17.43
CA ASP A 286 -37.65 12.70 18.79
C ASP A 286 -36.32 13.30 19.22
N ASN A 287 -36.09 14.51 18.68
CA ASN A 287 -35.21 15.50 19.26
C ASN A 287 -35.77 15.91 20.63
N SER A 288 -35.59 15.07 21.64
CA SER A 288 -35.77 15.45 23.03
C SER A 288 -34.54 16.24 23.47
N ASP A 289 -34.65 17.55 23.33
CA ASP A 289 -33.75 18.53 23.91
C ASP A 289 -33.59 18.32 25.43
N ASN A 290 -32.34 18.10 25.83
CA ASN A 290 -31.60 18.81 26.89
C ASN A 290 -31.79 18.48 28.39
N SER A 291 -30.68 18.65 29.12
CA SER A 291 -30.41 18.45 30.57
C SER A 291 -30.10 17.01 31.01
N SER A 292 -28.89 16.59 31.41
CA SER A 292 -27.77 17.32 32.00
C SER A 292 -26.48 16.47 31.90
N GLY A 293 -25.43 17.00 31.27
CA GLY A 293 -24.09 16.42 31.28
C GLY A 293 -23.08 17.52 31.01
N ASN A 294 -22.42 17.99 32.06
CA ASN A 294 -21.46 19.09 32.07
C ASN A 294 -20.53 19.13 30.85
N PRO A 295 -20.37 20.29 30.17
CA PRO A 295 -19.27 20.49 29.25
C PRO A 295 -17.94 20.54 30.03
N LEU A 296 -16.99 19.69 29.62
CA LEU A 296 -15.59 19.82 30.02
C LEU A 296 -15.08 21.21 29.63
N PRO A 297 -14.32 21.90 30.51
CA PRO A 297 -13.86 23.25 30.23
C PRO A 297 -12.84 23.25 29.08
N ILE A 298 -13.14 24.06 28.08
CA ILE A 298 -12.22 24.48 27.02
C ILE A 298 -11.05 25.21 27.71
N PRO A 299 -9.78 24.82 27.49
CA PRO A 299 -8.65 25.58 28.01
C PRO A 299 -8.65 26.95 27.33
N GLY A 300 -8.92 27.98 28.13
CA GLY A 300 -8.99 29.36 27.69
C GLY A 300 -7.64 29.89 27.21
N ASN A 301 -7.72 30.77 26.22
CA ASN A 301 -6.70 31.72 25.83
C ASN A 301 -6.00 32.32 27.05
N VAL A 302 -4.74 31.95 27.25
CA VAL A 302 -3.84 32.69 28.13
C VAL A 302 -3.33 33.88 27.33
N SER A 303 -3.74 35.08 27.74
CA SER A 303 -3.22 36.34 27.20
C SER A 303 -1.72 36.43 27.48
N VAL A 304 -0.96 37.01 26.56
CA VAL A 304 0.52 37.12 26.57
C VAL A 304 1.04 38.09 27.65
N GLU A 305 0.21 38.50 28.60
CA GLU A 305 0.53 39.52 29.61
C GLU A 305 0.81 38.96 31.01
N ASP A 306 0.59 37.66 31.28
CA ASP A 306 0.81 37.08 32.62
C ASP A 306 2.20 36.43 32.84
N PHE A 307 3.11 36.48 31.85
CA PHE A 307 4.44 35.83 31.94
C PHE A 307 5.57 36.69 32.53
N ARG A 308 5.25 37.76 33.28
CA ARG A 308 6.27 38.75 33.69
C ARG A 308 6.51 38.97 35.18
N ASN A 309 6.01 38.14 36.09
CA ASN A 309 6.19 38.39 37.54
C ASN A 309 6.58 37.18 38.41
N GLU A 310 7.35 36.21 37.91
CA GLU A 310 7.92 35.15 38.77
C GLU A 310 9.44 34.94 38.67
N PHE A 311 10.16 35.89 38.07
CA PHE A 311 11.60 36.01 38.30
C PHE A 311 11.90 37.40 38.84
N LEU A 312 12.05 37.52 40.18
CA LEU A 312 12.99 38.40 40.89
C LEU A 312 12.71 38.41 42.41
N THR A 313 13.39 37.50 43.13
CA THR A 313 14.15 37.70 44.41
C THR A 313 13.45 38.24 45.68
N PRO A 314 14.02 38.05 46.89
CA PRO A 314 15.31 37.45 47.27
C PRO A 314 15.24 36.15 48.09
#